data_AF-A0A645G0D2-F1
#
_entry.id   AF-A0A645G0D2-F1
#
_cell.length_a   1.000
_cell.length_b   1.000
_cell.length_c   1.000
_cell.angle_alpha   90.00
_cell.angle_beta   90.00
_cell.angle_gamma   90.00
#
_symmetry.space_group_name_H-M   'P 1'
#
loop_
_entity.id
_entity.type
_entity.pdbx_description
1 polymer ?
#
loop_
_entity_poly.entity_id
_entity_poly.type
_entity_poly.pdbx_seq_one_letter_code
_entity_poly.pdbx_strand_id
1 'polypeptide(L)'
;MLTFLYDRENSDERYAFDNLKDVVLFYQSEEERTAFEVYIEEHQGLVDDQLKTIDRYNYIHAENEHKTTVYRDRLRVGVALNKLLCEWQNEKNERYEHGKN
;
A
#
# COMPACT_ATOMS: atom_id res chain seq x y z
N MET A 1 3.59 15.55 -3.80
CA MET A 1 2.34 16.33 -3.91
C MET A 1 1.44 16.25 -2.66
N LEU A 2 1.74 15.45 -1.63
CA LEU A 2 0.97 15.45 -0.36
C LEU A 2 1.55 16.35 0.75
N THR A 3 2.80 16.80 0.60
CA THR A 3 3.52 17.61 1.60
C THR A 3 2.98 19.03 1.78
N PHE A 4 2.12 19.50 0.87
CA PHE A 4 1.63 20.89 0.86
C PHE A 4 0.54 21.17 1.92
N LEU A 5 -0.15 20.12 2.40
CA LEU A 5 -1.23 20.21 3.41
C LEU A 5 -0.80 19.63 4.77
N TYR A 6 0.51 19.47 5.00
CA TYR A 6 1.07 18.72 6.11
C TYR A 6 1.96 19.62 6.98
N ASP A 7 1.53 19.91 8.21
CA ASP A 7 2.40 20.49 9.23
C ASP A 7 3.23 19.38 9.89
N ARG A 8 4.55 19.44 9.66
CA ARG A 8 5.50 18.46 10.22
C ARG A 8 5.61 18.53 11.73
N GLU A 9 5.22 19.63 12.37
CA GLU A 9 5.32 19.77 13.82
C GLU A 9 4.06 19.24 14.54
N ASN A 10 2.94 19.10 13.83
CA ASN A 10 1.70 18.57 14.37
C ASN A 10 1.68 17.03 14.40
N SER A 11 1.72 16.43 15.60
CA SER A 11 1.73 14.96 15.80
C SER A 11 0.57 14.22 15.15
N ASP A 12 -0.61 14.81 15.15
CA ASP A 12 -1.83 14.13 14.70
C ASP A 12 -1.87 14.09 13.18
N GLU A 13 -1.40 15.16 12.53
CA GLU A 13 -1.21 15.22 11.09
C GLU A 13 -0.14 14.23 10.63
N ARG A 14 0.96 14.07 11.38
CA ARG A 14 1.98 13.03 11.07
C ARG A 14 1.38 11.64 11.14
N TYR A 15 0.67 11.37 12.24
CA TYR A 15 0.03 10.09 12.46
C TYR A 15 -1.00 9.75 11.38
N ALA A 16 -1.83 10.72 10.99
CA ALA A 16 -2.80 10.55 9.91
C ALA A 16 -2.12 10.34 8.56
N PHE A 17 -1.06 11.10 8.27
CA PHE A 17 -0.32 11.01 7.02
C PHE A 17 0.41 9.67 6.87
N ASP A 18 1.03 9.17 7.93
CA ASP A 18 1.71 7.87 7.90
C ASP A 18 0.70 6.72 7.73
N ASN A 19 -0.46 6.78 8.40
CA ASN A 19 -1.54 5.83 8.14
C ASN A 19 -2.08 5.89 6.70
N LEU A 20 -2.13 7.09 6.09
CA LEU A 20 -2.53 7.25 4.69
C LEU A 20 -1.49 6.60 3.76
N LYS A 21 -0.20 6.80 4.03
CA LYS A 21 0.86 6.20 3.20
C LYS A 21 0.81 4.69 3.21
N ASP A 22 0.37 4.07 4.30
CA ASP A 22 0.26 2.62 4.38
C ASP A 22 -0.75 2.05 3.37
N VAL A 23 -1.78 2.82 2.99
CA VAL A 23 -2.89 2.34 2.14
C VAL A 23 -2.85 2.90 0.71
N VAL A 24 -1.93 3.82 0.42
CA VAL A 24 -1.80 4.48 -0.89
C VAL A 24 -0.54 3.98 -1.58
N LEU A 25 -0.67 3.64 -2.86
CA LEU A 25 0.45 3.22 -3.70
C LEU A 25 1.14 4.44 -4.31
N PHE A 26 2.45 4.50 -4.19
CA PHE A 26 3.28 5.57 -4.76
C PHE A 26 4.18 5.02 -5.86
N TYR A 27 3.76 5.23 -7.10
CA TYR A 27 4.56 4.95 -8.28
C TYR A 27 5.49 6.11 -8.61
N GLN A 28 6.69 5.78 -9.08
CA GLN A 28 7.69 6.70 -9.59
C GLN A 28 7.40 7.11 -11.04
N SER A 29 6.72 6.26 -11.81
CA SER A 29 6.29 6.55 -13.18
C SER A 29 5.06 5.73 -13.60
N GLU A 30 4.44 6.11 -14.73
CA GLU A 30 3.32 5.36 -15.32
C GLU A 30 3.75 4.00 -15.87
N GLU A 31 4.98 3.88 -16.36
CA GLU A 31 5.56 2.60 -16.79
C GLU A 31 5.73 1.66 -15.60
N GLU A 32 6.15 2.18 -14.45
CA GLU A 32 6.23 1.41 -13.22
C GLU A 32 4.83 0.92 -12.79
N ARG A 33 3.85 1.83 -12.78
CA ARG A 33 2.46 1.49 -12.46
C ARG A 33 1.96 0.34 -13.33
N THR A 34 2.11 0.47 -14.64
CA THR A 34 1.64 -0.53 -15.61
C THR A 34 2.35 -1.88 -15.41
N ALA A 35 3.67 -1.86 -15.21
CA ALA A 35 4.44 -3.08 -14.98
C ALA A 35 4.05 -3.77 -13.66
N PHE A 36 3.78 -2.99 -12.61
CA PHE A 36 3.33 -3.53 -11.33
C PHE A 36 1.91 -4.10 -11.41
N GLU A 37 1.00 -3.44 -12.14
CA GLU A 37 -0.36 -3.95 -12.38
C GLU A 37 -0.32 -5.33 -13.05
N VAL A 38 0.49 -5.50 -14.10
CA VAL A 38 0.70 -6.80 -14.77
C VAL A 38 1.28 -7.83 -13.80
N TYR A 39 2.30 -7.45 -13.02
CA TYR A 39 2.90 -8.35 -12.02
C TYR A 39 1.85 -8.87 -11.03
N ILE A 40 0.98 -7.99 -10.50
CA ILE A 40 -0.07 -8.37 -9.56
C ILE A 40 -1.13 -9.26 -10.22
N GLU A 41 -1.51 -8.98 -11.47
CA GLU A 41 -2.45 -9.83 -12.22
C GLU A 41 -1.92 -11.26 -12.40
N GLU A 42 -0.62 -11.43 -12.61
CA GLU A 42 0.03 -12.74 -12.73
C GLU A 42 0.24 -13.44 -11.38
N HIS A 43 0.26 -12.69 -10.28
CA HIS A 43 0.59 -13.18 -8.93
C HIS A 43 -0.54 -12.96 -7.91
N GLN A 44 -1.80 -13.14 -8.31
CA GLN A 44 -2.98 -12.93 -7.43
C GLN A 44 -2.90 -13.68 -6.10
N GLY A 45 -2.29 -14.87 -6.08
CA GLY A 45 -2.09 -15.65 -4.85
C GLY A 45 -1.27 -14.92 -3.78
N LEU A 46 -0.30 -14.08 -4.18
CA LEU A 46 0.47 -13.26 -3.23
C LEU A 46 -0.41 -12.20 -2.55
N VAL A 47 -1.37 -11.64 -3.29
CA VAL A 47 -2.34 -10.68 -2.75
C VAL A 47 -3.23 -11.37 -1.72
N ASP A 48 -3.77 -12.54 -2.06
CA ASP A 48 -4.61 -13.33 -1.16
C ASP A 48 -3.88 -13.70 0.13
N ASP A 49 -2.61 -14.09 0.02
CA ASP A 49 -1.80 -14.45 1.18
C ASP A 49 -1.48 -13.23 2.06
N GLN A 50 -1.17 -12.07 1.48
CA GLN A 50 -1.00 -10.84 2.26
C GLN A 50 -2.30 -10.43 2.95
N LEU A 51 -3.45 -10.52 2.28
CA LEU A 51 -4.76 -10.15 2.85
C LEU A 51 -5.09 -10.94 4.12
N LYS A 52 -4.73 -12.23 4.19
CA LYS A 52 -4.94 -13.07 5.38
C LYS A 52 -4.17 -12.59 6.61
N THR A 53 -3.09 -11.83 6.41
CA THR A 53 -2.23 -11.34 7.49
C THR A 53 -2.68 -9.98 8.06
N ILE A 54 -3.62 -9.28 7.41
CA ILE A 54 -3.97 -7.90 7.75
C ILE A 54 -5.24 -7.86 8.60
N ASP A 55 -5.07 -7.79 9.92
CA ASP A 55 -6.14 -7.70 10.90
C ASP A 55 -6.27 -6.29 11.54
N ARG A 56 -5.29 -5.41 11.31
CA ARG A 56 -5.19 -4.08 11.96
C ARG A 56 -6.45 -3.21 11.86
N TYR A 57 -7.31 -3.41 10.87
CA TYR A 57 -8.52 -2.61 10.65
C TYR A 57 -9.81 -3.20 11.26
N ASN A 58 -9.70 -4.31 11.99
CA ASN A 58 -10.85 -4.99 12.60
C ASN A 58 -11.60 -4.14 13.63
N TYR A 59 -11.00 -3.06 14.13
CA TYR A 59 -11.63 -2.12 15.05
C TYR A 59 -12.57 -1.12 14.36
N ILE A 60 -12.51 -0.97 13.03
CA ILE A 60 -13.31 0.03 12.31
C ILE A 60 -14.75 -0.41 12.27
N HIS A 61 -15.67 0.39 12.80
CA HIS A 61 -17.11 0.17 12.68
C HIS A 61 -17.74 1.40 12.02
N ALA A 62 -18.43 1.19 10.90
CA ALA A 62 -19.17 2.22 10.19
C ALA A 62 -20.65 2.18 10.60
N GLU A 63 -21.45 3.07 10.00
CA GLU A 63 -22.89 3.20 10.26
C GLU A 63 -23.69 1.89 10.09
N ASN A 64 -23.21 0.98 9.24
CA ASN A 64 -23.81 -0.35 9.05
C ASN A 64 -22.75 -1.41 8.72
N GLU A 65 -23.15 -2.67 8.80
CA GLU A 65 -22.27 -3.82 8.56
C GLU A 65 -21.70 -3.83 7.14
N HIS A 66 -22.51 -3.52 6.13
CA HIS A 66 -22.06 -3.50 4.75
C HIS A 66 -20.93 -2.47 4.53
N LYS A 67 -21.12 -1.23 4.98
CA LYS A 67 -20.10 -0.18 4.95
C LYS A 67 -18.86 -0.59 5.74
N THR A 68 -19.05 -1.21 6.90
CA THR A 68 -17.95 -1.70 7.74
C THR A 68 -17.07 -2.70 7.00
N THR A 69 -17.69 -3.71 6.38
CA THR A 69 -16.98 -4.72 5.58
C THR A 69 -16.26 -4.08 4.40
N VAL A 70 -16.95 -3.25 3.61
CA VAL A 70 -16.35 -2.59 2.43
C VAL A 70 -15.15 -1.71 2.81
N TYR A 71 -15.23 -0.96 3.91
CA TYR A 71 -14.13 -0.10 4.33
C TYR A 71 -12.94 -0.91 4.82
N ARG A 72 -13.17 -1.95 5.62
CA ARG A 72 -12.09 -2.84 6.08
C ARG A 72 -11.41 -3.53 4.90
N ASP A 73 -12.18 -4.05 3.95
CA ASP A 73 -11.63 -4.75 2.79
C ASP A 73 -10.80 -3.83 1.91
N ARG A 74 -11.27 -2.61 1.63
CA ARG A 74 -10.50 -1.63 0.85
C ARG A 74 -9.20 -1.23 1.52
N LEU A 75 -9.22 -1.02 2.84
CA LEU A 75 -8.00 -0.68 3.59
C LEU A 75 -7.02 -1.85 3.59
N ARG A 76 -7.50 -3.09 3.77
CA ARG A 76 -6.65 -4.29 3.67
C ARG A 76 -6.02 -4.45 2.30
N VAL A 77 -6.80 -4.27 1.24
CA VAL A 77 -6.29 -4.30 -0.15
C VAL A 77 -5.23 -3.22 -0.36
N GLY A 78 -5.48 -1.99 0.08
CA GLY A 78 -4.50 -0.90 -0.01
C GLY A 78 -3.17 -1.25 0.65
N VAL A 79 -3.20 -1.76 1.90
CA VAL A 79 -1.98 -2.19 2.61
C VAL A 79 -1.29 -3.36 1.92
N ALA A 80 -2.03 -4.38 1.50
CA ALA A 80 -1.47 -5.56 0.84
C ALA A 80 -0.72 -5.16 -0.43
N LEU A 81 -1.36 -4.38 -1.29
CA LEU A 81 -0.77 -3.93 -2.54
C LEU A 81 0.41 -2.98 -2.34
N ASN A 82 0.32 -2.07 -1.36
CA ASN A 82 1.43 -1.17 -1.06
C ASN A 82 2.67 -1.92 -0.55
N LYS A 83 2.48 -2.91 0.32
CA LYS A 83 3.57 -3.77 0.80
C LYS A 83 4.23 -4.52 -0.37
N LEU A 84 3.43 -5.13 -1.25
CA LEU A 84 3.94 -5.83 -2.43
C LEU A 84 4.68 -4.89 -3.40
N LEU A 85 4.21 -3.64 -3.56
CA LEU A 85 4.90 -2.63 -4.36
C LEU A 85 6.28 -2.31 -3.78
N CYS A 86 6.38 -2.08 -2.47
CA CYS A 86 7.66 -1.80 -1.82
C CYS A 86 8.63 -2.98 -1.93
N GLU A 87 8.16 -4.21 -1.75
CA GLU A 87 8.96 -5.43 -1.93
C GLU A 87 9.49 -5.53 -3.37
N TRP A 88 8.61 -5.37 -4.35
CA TRP A 88 8.96 -5.41 -5.77
C TRP A 88 9.95 -4.31 -6.20
N GLN A 89 9.79 -3.10 -5.66
CA GLN A 89 10.72 -1.98 -5.86
C GLN A 89 12.12 -2.29 -5.31
N ASN A 90 12.19 -2.86 -4.10
CA ASN A 90 13.46 -3.23 -3.46
C ASN A 90 14.20 -4.31 -4.27
N GLU A 91 13.50 -5.36 -4.70
CA GLU A 91 14.08 -6.42 -5.54
C GLU A 91 14.63 -5.90 -6.88
N LYS A 92 13.99 -4.89 -7.47
CA LYS A 92 14.50 -4.25 -8.69
C LYS A 92 15.78 -3.48 -8.40
N ASN A 93 15.80 -2.67 -7.34
CA ASN A 93 16.97 -1.90 -6.94
C ASN A 93 18.19 -2.79 -6.65
N GLU A 94 18.00 -3.89 -5.92
CA GLU A 94 19.07 -4.85 -5.63
C GLU A 94 19.65 -5.49 -6.90
N ARG A 95 18.79 -5.84 -7.88
CA ARG A 95 19.24 -6.38 -9.18
C ARG A 95 20.03 -5.38 -10.01
N TYR A 96 19.66 -4.10 -9.96
CA TYR A 96 20.42 -3.04 -10.63
C TYR A 96 21.81 -2.83 -10.02
N GLU A 97 21.96 -3.00 -8.71
CA GLU A 97 23.26 -2.87 -8.03
C GLU A 97 24.19 -4.05 -8.29
N HIS A 98 23.66 -5.29 -8.33
CA HIS A 98 24.46 -6.49 -8.61
C HIS A 98 24.89 -6.62 -10.08
N GLY A 99 24.14 -6.05 -11.03
CA GLY A 99 24.48 -6.06 -12.46
C GLY A 99 25.57 -5.05 -12.87
N LYS A 100 26.09 -4.25 -11.94
CA LYS A 100 27.12 -3.22 -12.19
C LYS A 100 28.53 -3.60 -11.72
N ASN A 101 28.70 -4.76 -11.08
CA ASN A 101 30.00 -5.28 -10.61
C ASN A 101 30.57 -6.35 -11.55
#